data_AF-A0A955QFQ3-F1
#
_entry.id   AF-A0A955QFQ3-F1
#
_cell.length_a   1.000
_cell.length_b   1.000
_cell.length_c   1.000
_cell.angle_alpha   90.00
_cell.angle_beta   90.00
_cell.angle_gamma   90.00
#
_symmetry.space_group_name_H-M   'P 1'
#
loop_
_entity.id
_entity.type
_entity.pdbx_description
1 polymer ?
#
loop_
_entity_poly.entity_id
_entity_poly.type
_entity_poly.pdbx_seq_one_letter_code
_entity_poly.pdbx_strand_id
1 'polypeptide(L)'
;MSDSASALAVSVYEKIGGEAAVTAAVEAFYERVLSDPLLKGFFEEVDMDMQKRQQIAFLSQALGGPSSYRGPDMKTAHAHLSIEQRHFDQVAQHLVATLQSLGVAQEDIDTIVQAVGPLAHDIVNTESSSHHETTSIPTQKKKRKESRMGQNGSSHKGGSATLEAPESTLAALGMVESSLDSLQTNVFVADANLNLIYANKRAMDTLQSIR
;
A
#
# COMPACT_ATOMS: atom_id res chain seq x y z
N MET A 1 -35.14 19.94 -30.74
CA MET A 1 -33.72 19.83 -30.37
C MET A 1 -33.71 19.84 -28.86
N SER A 2 -33.69 18.64 -28.25
CA SER A 2 -33.74 18.49 -26.80
C SER A 2 -32.39 18.88 -26.22
N ASP A 3 -32.41 19.90 -25.36
CA ASP A 3 -31.37 20.16 -24.37
C ASP A 3 -31.06 18.87 -23.60
N SER A 4 -29.80 18.47 -23.62
CA SER A 4 -29.21 17.63 -22.59
C SER A 4 -27.85 18.22 -22.26
N ALA A 5 -27.92 19.38 -21.61
CA ALA A 5 -26.88 19.81 -20.70
C ALA A 5 -26.79 18.77 -19.57
N SER A 6 -26.06 17.68 -19.82
CA SER A 6 -25.43 16.95 -18.72
C SER A 6 -24.55 17.98 -18.01
N ALA A 7 -24.90 18.35 -16.80
CA ALA A 7 -24.05 19.21 -16.00
C ALA A 7 -22.70 18.49 -15.85
N LEU A 8 -21.66 19.05 -16.48
CA LEU A 8 -20.33 18.45 -16.54
C LEU A 8 -19.73 18.45 -15.14
N ALA A 9 -19.91 17.37 -14.40
CA ALA A 9 -19.15 17.13 -13.19
C ALA A 9 -17.66 17.14 -13.61
N VAL A 10 -16.93 18.15 -13.15
CA VAL A 10 -15.49 18.29 -13.40
C VAL A 10 -14.83 16.99 -12.93
N SER A 11 -14.15 16.29 -13.84
CA SER A 11 -13.53 15.02 -13.51
C SER A 11 -12.38 15.23 -12.53
N VAL A 12 -12.03 14.21 -11.74
CA VAL A 12 -10.88 14.29 -10.83
C VAL A 12 -9.62 14.65 -11.62
N TYR A 13 -9.49 14.13 -12.85
CA TYR A 13 -8.44 14.49 -13.78
C TYR A 13 -8.34 16.00 -14.01
N GLU A 14 -9.46 16.67 -14.32
CA GLU A 14 -9.48 18.12 -14.51
C GLU A 14 -9.21 18.88 -13.22
N LYS A 15 -9.76 18.42 -12.08
CA LYS A 15 -9.56 19.05 -10.77
C LYS A 15 -8.09 19.10 -10.35
N ILE A 16 -7.33 18.02 -10.60
CA ILE A 16 -5.92 17.96 -10.18
C ILE A 16 -4.96 18.68 -11.13
N GLY A 17 -5.44 19.19 -12.27
CA GLY A 17 -4.60 19.90 -13.26
C GLY A 17 -4.31 19.13 -14.55
N GLY A 18 -5.04 18.05 -14.82
CA GLY A 18 -4.99 17.32 -16.08
C GLY A 18 -3.68 16.59 -16.36
N GLU A 19 -3.27 16.55 -17.63
CA GLU A 19 -2.16 15.71 -18.12
C GLU A 19 -0.84 16.01 -17.42
N ALA A 20 -0.55 17.30 -17.20
CA ALA A 20 0.68 17.73 -16.55
C ALA A 20 0.76 17.22 -15.10
N ALA A 21 -0.35 17.30 -14.38
CA ALA A 21 -0.43 16.83 -13.00
C ALA A 21 -0.33 15.30 -12.90
N VAL A 22 -1.03 14.57 -13.77
CA VAL A 22 -0.93 13.10 -13.84
C VAL A 22 0.49 12.67 -14.20
N THR A 23 1.13 13.35 -15.14
CA THR A 23 2.52 13.06 -15.53
C THR A 23 3.46 13.26 -14.34
N ALA A 24 3.37 14.40 -13.64
CA ALA A 24 4.16 14.66 -12.44
C ALA A 24 3.89 13.64 -11.33
N ALA A 25 2.64 13.22 -11.16
CA ALA A 25 2.27 12.16 -10.22
C ALA A 25 2.91 10.83 -10.58
N VAL A 26 2.89 10.42 -11.84
CA VAL A 26 3.49 9.15 -12.26
C VAL A 26 5.01 9.17 -12.09
N GLU A 27 5.67 10.29 -12.37
CA GLU A 27 7.11 10.44 -12.13
C GLU A 27 7.45 10.27 -10.64
N ALA A 28 6.81 11.05 -9.76
CA ALA A 28 7.05 11.00 -8.32
C ALA A 28 6.63 9.63 -7.70
N PHE A 29 5.60 9.00 -8.25
CA PHE A 29 5.16 7.67 -7.83
C PHE A 29 6.24 6.61 -8.13
N TYR A 30 6.79 6.60 -9.35
CA TYR A 30 7.83 5.61 -9.69
C TYR A 30 9.17 5.89 -9.01
N GLU A 31 9.50 7.14 -8.68
CA GLU A 31 10.65 7.44 -7.82
C GLU A 31 10.54 6.72 -6.47
N ARG A 32 9.35 6.71 -5.86
CA ARG A 32 9.09 6.02 -4.60
C ARG A 32 9.11 4.49 -4.76
N VAL A 33 8.41 3.97 -5.77
CA VAL A 33 8.34 2.53 -6.04
C VAL A 33 9.72 1.93 -6.31
N LEU A 34 10.52 2.59 -7.15
CA LEU A 34 11.88 2.11 -7.50
C LEU A 34 12.88 2.27 -6.35
N SER A 35 12.59 3.15 -5.38
CA SER A 35 13.38 3.29 -4.16
C SER A 35 13.00 2.30 -3.06
N ASP A 36 11.86 1.62 -3.18
CA ASP A 36 11.36 0.71 -2.17
C ASP A 36 11.99 -0.69 -2.29
N PRO A 37 12.72 -1.19 -1.26
CA PRO A 37 13.32 -2.52 -1.29
C PRO A 37 12.31 -3.66 -1.51
N LEU A 38 11.05 -3.48 -1.12
CA LEU A 38 9.98 -4.46 -1.29
C LEU A 38 9.50 -4.56 -2.75
N LEU A 39 9.60 -3.46 -3.50
CA LEU A 39 8.99 -3.35 -4.83
C LEU A 39 10.02 -3.31 -5.97
N LYS A 40 11.19 -2.72 -5.76
CA LYS A 40 12.17 -2.44 -6.82
C LYS A 40 12.55 -3.68 -7.65
N GLY A 41 12.57 -4.87 -7.02
CA GLY A 41 12.92 -6.13 -7.67
C GLY A 41 11.96 -6.52 -8.80
N PHE A 42 10.69 -6.08 -8.75
CA PHE A 42 9.71 -6.33 -9.82
C PHE A 42 9.97 -5.51 -11.09
N PHE A 43 10.85 -4.50 -11.02
CA PHE A 43 11.06 -3.53 -12.09
C PHE A 43 12.47 -3.57 -12.70
N GLU A 44 13.33 -4.51 -12.30
CA GLU A 44 14.74 -4.54 -12.73
C GLU A 44 14.92 -4.69 -14.25
N GLU A 45 14.01 -5.39 -14.94
CA GLU A 45 14.05 -5.62 -16.38
C GLU A 45 12.95 -4.87 -17.15
N VAL A 46 12.29 -3.90 -16.50
CA VAL A 46 11.16 -3.17 -17.09
C VAL A 46 11.65 -1.92 -17.81
N ASP A 47 11.16 -1.71 -19.04
CA ASP A 47 11.28 -0.41 -19.72
C ASP A 47 10.44 0.62 -18.97
N MET A 48 11.10 1.39 -18.10
CA MET A 48 10.43 2.35 -17.23
C MET A 48 9.79 3.51 -18.00
N ASP A 49 10.31 3.88 -19.18
CA ASP A 49 9.70 4.94 -19.98
C ASP A 49 8.38 4.45 -20.57
N MET A 50 8.34 3.21 -21.07
CA MET A 50 7.09 2.59 -21.51
C MET A 50 6.11 2.40 -20.36
N GLN A 51 6.59 1.93 -19.21
CA GLN A 51 5.78 1.70 -18.02
C GLN A 51 5.13 3.00 -17.52
N LYS A 52 5.89 4.10 -17.44
CA LYS A 52 5.36 5.42 -17.08
C LYS A 52 4.29 5.90 -18.06
N ARG A 53 4.51 5.77 -19.37
CA ARG A 53 3.49 6.14 -20.38
C ARG A 53 2.20 5.33 -20.22
N GLN A 54 2.31 4.04 -19.96
CA GLN A 54 1.14 3.18 -19.71
C GLN A 54 0.42 3.58 -18.42
N GLN A 55 1.16 3.88 -17.35
CA GLN A 55 0.59 4.32 -16.07
C GLN A 55 -0.11 5.68 -16.18
N ILE A 56 0.45 6.62 -16.95
CA ILE A 56 -0.20 7.91 -17.25
C ILE A 56 -1.54 7.67 -17.96
N ALA A 57 -1.55 6.83 -19.00
CA ALA A 57 -2.78 6.51 -19.72
C ALA A 57 -3.82 5.84 -18.81
N PHE A 58 -3.39 4.93 -17.94
CA PHE A 58 -4.24 4.23 -16.97
C PHE A 58 -4.85 5.20 -15.95
N LEU A 59 -4.03 6.01 -15.27
CA LEU A 59 -4.51 6.97 -14.28
C LEU A 59 -5.37 8.04 -14.93
N SER A 60 -4.98 8.58 -16.09
CA SER A 60 -5.82 9.52 -16.82
C SER A 60 -7.20 8.94 -17.13
N GLN A 61 -7.30 7.68 -17.57
CA GLN A 61 -8.59 7.01 -17.78
C GLN A 61 -9.37 6.84 -16.45
N ALA A 62 -8.71 6.36 -15.41
CA ALA A 62 -9.33 6.09 -14.10
C ALA A 62 -9.88 7.36 -13.43
N LEU A 63 -9.23 8.51 -13.67
CA LEU A 63 -9.62 9.81 -13.13
C LEU A 63 -10.67 10.54 -13.99
N GLY A 64 -11.18 9.91 -15.05
CA GLY A 64 -12.15 10.50 -15.97
C GLY A 64 -11.56 11.49 -16.98
N GLY A 65 -10.25 11.37 -17.26
CA GLY A 65 -9.56 12.10 -18.32
C GLY A 65 -9.79 11.49 -19.71
N PRO A 66 -9.31 12.16 -20.77
CA PRO A 66 -9.60 11.78 -22.16
C PRO A 66 -8.79 10.58 -22.66
N SER A 67 -7.79 10.13 -21.90
CA SER A 67 -6.94 9.00 -22.29
C SER A 67 -7.69 7.69 -22.20
N SER A 68 -7.36 6.77 -23.12
CA SER A 68 -7.80 5.39 -23.07
C SER A 68 -6.57 4.50 -22.90
N TYR A 69 -6.53 3.77 -21.80
CA TYR A 69 -5.57 2.71 -21.57
C TYR A 69 -5.87 1.55 -22.52
N ARG A 70 -4.84 1.14 -23.27
CA ARG A 70 -4.93 0.07 -24.28
C ARG A 70 -3.95 -1.08 -24.02
N GLY A 71 -3.40 -1.14 -22.80
CA GLY A 71 -2.54 -2.25 -22.39
C GLY A 71 -3.34 -3.50 -22.05
N PRO A 72 -2.66 -4.59 -21.65
CA PRO A 72 -3.31 -5.79 -21.15
C PRO A 72 -4.19 -5.48 -19.94
N ASP A 73 -5.22 -6.29 -19.70
CA ASP A 73 -5.97 -6.20 -18.45
C ASP A 73 -5.05 -6.47 -17.23
N MET A 74 -5.46 -6.00 -16.05
CA MET A 74 -4.64 -6.05 -14.85
C MET A 74 -4.23 -7.48 -14.46
N LYS A 75 -5.09 -8.47 -14.71
CA LYS A 75 -4.77 -9.86 -14.43
C LYS A 75 -3.69 -10.37 -15.39
N THR A 76 -3.88 -10.19 -16.69
CA THR A 76 -2.92 -10.61 -17.72
C THR A 76 -1.58 -9.91 -17.56
N ALA A 77 -1.58 -8.62 -17.27
CA ALA A 77 -0.36 -7.82 -17.08
C ALA A 77 0.51 -8.33 -15.92
N HIS A 78 -0.11 -8.80 -14.84
CA HIS A 78 0.60 -9.15 -13.60
C HIS A 78 0.75 -10.66 -13.35
N ALA A 79 0.10 -11.51 -14.17
CA ALA A 79 0.06 -12.97 -13.98
C ALA A 79 1.42 -13.67 -13.90
N HIS A 80 2.47 -13.07 -14.48
CA HIS A 80 3.82 -13.64 -14.53
C HIS A 80 4.69 -13.26 -13.31
N LEU A 81 4.19 -12.40 -12.42
CA LEU A 81 4.89 -11.92 -11.23
C LEU A 81 4.39 -12.65 -9.98
N SER A 82 5.21 -12.75 -8.94
CA SER A 82 4.78 -13.28 -7.63
C SER A 82 4.34 -12.15 -6.70
N ILE A 83 3.08 -11.71 -6.83
CA ILE A 83 2.56 -10.56 -6.10
C ILE A 83 1.71 -11.02 -4.91
N GLU A 84 2.20 -10.71 -3.71
CA GLU A 84 1.47 -10.83 -2.45
C GLU A 84 0.67 -9.57 -2.14
N GLN A 85 -0.33 -9.67 -1.26
CA GLN A 85 -1.13 -8.53 -0.79
C GLN A 85 -0.28 -7.37 -0.28
N ARG A 86 0.79 -7.65 0.47
CA ARG A 86 1.70 -6.61 0.98
C ARG A 86 2.38 -5.78 -0.12
N HIS A 87 2.63 -6.36 -1.30
CA HIS A 87 3.24 -5.63 -2.42
C HIS A 87 2.21 -4.66 -3.01
N PHE A 88 0.96 -5.11 -3.17
CA PHE A 88 -0.15 -4.26 -3.62
C PHE A 88 -0.40 -3.11 -2.64
N ASP A 89 -0.46 -3.41 -1.35
CA ASP A 89 -0.69 -2.40 -0.30
C ASP A 89 0.43 -1.35 -0.29
N GLN A 90 1.68 -1.78 -0.47
CA GLN A 90 2.83 -0.86 -0.54
C GLN A 90 2.75 0.05 -1.77
N VAL A 91 2.33 -0.48 -2.93
CA VAL A 91 2.07 0.32 -4.13
C VAL A 91 0.96 1.36 -3.88
N ALA A 92 -0.14 0.95 -3.24
CA ALA A 92 -1.24 1.85 -2.90
C ALA A 92 -0.79 2.96 -1.93
N GLN A 93 0.04 2.64 -0.93
CA GLN A 93 0.63 3.63 -0.03
C GLN A 93 1.50 4.65 -0.76
N HIS A 94 2.33 4.22 -1.72
CA HIS A 94 3.13 5.14 -2.54
C HIS A 94 2.28 6.04 -3.42
N LEU A 95 1.17 5.52 -3.96
CA LEU A 95 0.21 6.32 -4.73
C LEU A 95 -0.41 7.40 -3.85
N VAL A 96 -0.91 7.05 -2.66
CA VAL A 96 -1.48 8.01 -1.70
C VAL A 96 -0.46 9.08 -1.31
N ALA A 97 0.76 8.67 -0.92
CA ALA A 97 1.82 9.60 -0.54
C ALA A 97 2.21 10.56 -1.67
N THR A 98 2.15 10.08 -2.91
CA THR A 98 2.41 10.91 -4.10
C THR A 98 1.32 11.96 -4.30
N LEU A 99 0.05 11.54 -4.29
CA LEU A 99 -1.08 12.45 -4.45
C LEU A 99 -1.14 13.50 -3.33
N GLN A 100 -0.85 13.10 -2.09
CA GLN A 100 -0.73 14.04 -0.96
C GLN A 100 0.39 15.06 -1.18
N SER A 101 1.56 14.64 -1.67
CA SER A 101 2.68 15.55 -1.94
C SER A 101 2.40 16.56 -3.07
N LEU A 102 1.43 16.25 -3.95
CA LEU A 102 0.96 17.14 -5.01
C LEU A 102 -0.19 18.04 -4.58
N GLY A 103 -0.64 17.96 -3.32
CA GLY A 103 -1.72 18.78 -2.78
C GLY A 103 -3.11 18.37 -3.26
N VAL A 104 -3.29 17.13 -3.70
CA VAL A 104 -4.62 16.60 -4.05
C VAL A 104 -5.46 16.51 -2.77
N ALA A 105 -6.71 16.97 -2.84
CA ALA A 105 -7.62 16.94 -1.70
C ALA A 105 -7.89 15.50 -1.24
N GLN A 106 -8.01 15.28 0.07
CA GLN A 106 -8.18 13.94 0.63
C GLN A 106 -9.43 13.23 0.07
N GLU A 107 -10.52 13.97 -0.19
CA GLU A 107 -11.73 13.42 -0.81
C GLU A 107 -11.50 12.82 -2.21
N ASP A 108 -10.63 13.45 -3.01
CA ASP A 108 -10.28 12.97 -4.34
C ASP A 108 -9.30 11.79 -4.22
N ILE A 109 -8.38 11.80 -3.24
CA ILE A 109 -7.50 10.65 -2.94
C ILE A 109 -8.33 9.43 -2.54
N ASP A 110 -9.32 9.60 -1.66
CA ASP A 110 -10.19 8.51 -1.21
C ASP A 110 -10.98 7.93 -2.39
N THR A 111 -11.45 8.79 -3.30
CA THR A 111 -12.12 8.36 -4.55
C THR A 111 -11.18 7.54 -5.43
N ILE A 112 -9.91 7.95 -5.55
CA ILE A 112 -8.89 7.22 -6.33
C ILE A 112 -8.61 5.85 -5.68
N VAL A 113 -8.40 5.81 -4.38
CA VAL A 113 -8.15 4.57 -3.62
C VAL A 113 -9.33 3.61 -3.76
N GLN A 114 -10.57 4.11 -3.68
CA GLN A 114 -11.78 3.30 -3.91
C GLN A 114 -11.85 2.75 -5.34
N ALA A 115 -11.36 3.48 -6.34
CA ALA A 115 -11.33 3.02 -7.72
C ALA A 115 -10.25 1.96 -7.97
N VAL A 116 -9.07 2.08 -7.35
CA VAL A 116 -7.95 1.14 -7.56
C VAL A 116 -7.98 -0.07 -6.64
N GLY A 117 -8.57 0.04 -5.44
CA GLY A 117 -8.60 -1.03 -4.43
C GLY A 117 -9.12 -2.37 -4.96
N PRO A 118 -10.23 -2.42 -5.71
CA PRO A 118 -10.76 -3.66 -6.29
C PRO A 118 -9.79 -4.38 -7.25
N LEU A 119 -8.81 -3.69 -7.82
CA LEU A 119 -7.82 -4.29 -8.72
C LEU A 119 -6.90 -5.29 -8.00
N ALA A 120 -6.84 -5.26 -6.66
CA ALA A 120 -6.13 -6.26 -5.87
C ALA A 120 -6.57 -7.69 -6.23
N HIS A 121 -7.86 -7.91 -6.52
CA HIS A 121 -8.40 -9.22 -6.91
C HIS A 121 -7.82 -9.76 -8.22
N ASP A 122 -7.40 -8.88 -9.12
CA ASP A 122 -6.81 -9.26 -10.40
C ASP A 122 -5.28 -9.33 -10.35
N ILE A 123 -4.66 -8.53 -9.48
CA ILE A 123 -3.20 -8.32 -9.43
C ILE A 123 -2.52 -9.26 -8.43
N VAL A 124 -3.14 -9.51 -7.26
CA VAL A 124 -2.58 -10.39 -6.24
C VAL A 124 -2.78 -11.84 -6.66
N ASN A 125 -1.68 -12.58 -6.77
CA ASN A 125 -1.68 -13.94 -7.31
C ASN A 125 -0.83 -14.92 -6.51
N THR A 126 -0.22 -14.45 -5.42
CA THR A 126 0.65 -15.24 -4.55
C THR A 126 0.19 -15.08 -3.10
N GLU A 127 -0.01 -16.20 -2.42
CA GLU A 127 -0.32 -16.21 -0.99
C GLU A 127 0.89 -15.74 -0.17
N SER A 128 0.62 -15.00 0.91
CA SER A 128 1.68 -14.52 1.80
C SER A 128 2.37 -15.72 2.47
N SER A 129 3.64 -15.94 2.14
CA SER A 129 4.40 -17.05 2.70
C SER A 129 4.81 -16.72 4.13
N SER A 130 4.04 -17.16 5.13
CA SER A 130 4.54 -17.23 6.51
C SER A 130 5.55 -18.37 6.61
N HIS A 131 6.82 -18.12 6.32
CA HIS A 131 7.89 -19.06 6.65
C HIS A 131 8.06 -19.12 8.18
N HIS A 132 7.28 -19.97 8.85
CA HIS A 132 7.72 -20.59 10.08
C HIS A 132 8.72 -21.68 9.70
N GLU A 133 9.99 -21.29 9.55
CA GLU A 133 11.08 -22.23 9.42
C GLU A 133 11.27 -22.93 10.77
N THR A 134 10.49 -23.99 11.00
CA THR A 134 10.79 -24.99 12.03
C THR A 134 12.02 -25.74 11.55
N THR A 135 13.20 -25.17 11.79
CA THR A 135 14.48 -25.88 11.66
C THR A 135 14.41 -27.10 12.55
N SER A 136 14.20 -28.26 11.94
CA SER A 136 14.35 -29.56 12.56
C SER A 136 15.81 -29.71 12.99
N ILE A 137 16.03 -29.69 14.30
CA ILE A 137 17.32 -29.92 14.95
C ILE A 137 17.83 -31.33 14.58
N PRO A 138 19.01 -31.48 13.95
CA PRO A 138 19.67 -32.78 13.88
C PRO A 138 20.30 -33.12 15.23
N THR A 139 20.05 -34.35 15.63
CA THR A 139 20.48 -35.06 16.83
C THR A 139 21.96 -34.92 17.19
N GLN A 140 22.17 -34.67 18.47
CA GLN A 140 23.42 -34.58 19.22
C GLN A 140 24.31 -35.83 19.08
N LYS A 141 25.59 -35.67 18.70
CA LYS A 141 26.64 -36.66 18.99
C LYS A 141 27.80 -36.01 19.76
N LYS A 142 27.97 -36.51 20.97
CA LYS A 142 28.84 -36.09 22.08
C LYS A 142 30.31 -36.40 21.79
N LYS A 143 31.23 -35.43 22.00
CA LYS A 143 32.60 -35.71 22.47
C LYS A 143 33.23 -34.50 23.17
N ARG A 144 33.52 -34.66 24.46
CA ARG A 144 34.30 -33.73 25.31
C ARG A 144 35.78 -33.75 24.89
N LYS A 145 36.48 -32.62 25.02
CA LYS A 145 37.66 -32.49 25.92
C LYS A 145 38.07 -31.03 26.14
N GLU A 146 38.40 -30.72 27.39
CA GLU A 146 38.84 -29.43 27.94
C GLU A 146 40.23 -28.99 27.44
N SER A 147 40.51 -27.67 27.41
CA SER A 147 41.57 -27.07 28.25
C SER A 147 41.84 -25.57 27.98
N ARG A 148 42.00 -24.84 29.10
CA ARG A 148 42.89 -23.68 29.38
C ARG A 148 42.75 -22.32 28.68
N MET A 149 42.24 -21.37 29.47
CA MET A 149 42.81 -20.08 29.91
C MET A 149 43.86 -19.37 29.01
N GLY A 150 43.51 -18.17 28.54
CA GLY A 150 44.44 -17.15 28.03
C GLY A 150 43.69 -15.85 27.74
N GLN A 151 44.06 -14.76 28.42
CA GLN A 151 43.41 -13.45 28.42
C GLN A 151 43.87 -12.53 27.28
N ASN A 152 43.06 -11.48 27.08
CA ASN A 152 43.34 -10.12 26.58
C ASN A 152 43.28 -9.82 25.07
N GLY A 153 42.37 -8.89 24.74
CA GLY A 153 42.76 -7.69 23.99
C GLY A 153 41.85 -7.24 22.83
N SER A 154 41.14 -6.12 23.08
CA SER A 154 40.87 -5.02 22.13
C SER A 154 39.61 -5.00 21.26
N SER A 155 38.84 -3.92 21.51
CA SER A 155 38.10 -3.06 20.55
C SER A 155 36.89 -3.63 19.81
N HIS A 156 35.71 -3.06 20.07
CA HIS A 156 35.10 -2.05 19.16
C HIS A 156 33.81 -1.45 19.74
N LYS A 157 33.60 -0.17 19.41
CA LYS A 157 32.41 0.65 19.63
C LYS A 157 31.13 -0.02 19.14
N GLY A 158 30.04 0.16 19.88
CA GLY A 158 28.68 -0.06 19.40
C GLY A 158 27.71 0.72 20.28
N GLY A 159 27.35 1.94 19.86
CA GLY A 159 26.30 2.72 20.50
C GLY A 159 24.96 2.01 20.31
N SER A 160 24.27 1.78 21.43
CA SER A 160 22.89 1.32 21.44
C SER A 160 22.00 2.50 21.04
N ALA A 161 21.48 2.48 19.81
CA ALA A 161 20.38 3.31 19.40
C ALA A 161 19.10 2.52 19.64
N THR A 162 18.36 2.90 20.67
CA THR A 162 16.98 2.51 20.90
C THR A 162 16.16 2.99 19.70
N LEU A 163 15.59 2.07 18.94
CA LEU A 163 14.64 2.37 17.87
C LEU A 163 13.29 2.71 18.51
N GLU A 164 13.15 3.97 18.91
CA GLU A 164 11.84 4.57 19.17
C GLU A 164 11.12 4.72 17.82
N ALA A 165 9.94 4.12 17.69
CA ALA A 165 9.07 4.32 16.53
C ALA A 165 8.70 5.81 16.43
N PRO A 166 8.64 6.40 15.22
CA PRO A 166 8.33 7.81 15.07
C PRO A 166 6.86 8.05 15.50
N GLU A 167 6.65 8.95 16.45
CA GLU A 167 5.34 9.35 16.98
C GLU A 167 4.33 9.74 15.88
N SER A 168 4.79 10.08 14.68
CA SER A 168 3.95 10.44 13.53
C SER A 168 3.07 9.30 13.02
N THR A 169 3.52 8.04 13.11
CA THR A 169 2.76 6.90 12.59
C THR A 169 1.65 6.49 13.56
N LEU A 170 1.92 6.56 14.86
CA LEU A 170 0.93 6.31 15.91
C LEU A 170 -0.10 7.45 15.98
N ALA A 171 0.34 8.70 15.77
CA ALA A 171 -0.54 9.85 15.66
C ALA A 171 -1.46 9.77 14.43
N ALA A 172 -0.94 9.31 13.28
CA ALA A 172 -1.74 9.12 12.08
C ALA A 172 -2.84 8.06 12.29
N LEU A 173 -2.49 6.89 12.85
CA LEU A 173 -3.47 5.85 13.19
C LEU A 173 -4.51 6.35 14.20
N GLY A 174 -4.09 7.08 15.24
CA GLY A 174 -5.00 7.68 16.22
C GLY A 174 -5.93 8.76 15.65
N MET A 175 -5.48 9.53 14.65
CA MET A 175 -6.33 10.48 13.93
C MET A 175 -7.40 9.78 13.09
N VAL A 176 -7.08 8.64 12.46
CA VAL A 176 -8.07 7.83 11.74
C VAL A 176 -9.07 7.22 12.72
N GLU A 177 -8.63 6.64 13.84
CA GLU A 177 -9.52 6.11 14.87
C GLU A 177 -10.47 7.17 15.42
N SER A 178 -9.96 8.35 15.80
CA SER A 178 -10.80 9.44 16.32
C SER A 178 -11.82 9.95 15.29
N SER A 179 -11.47 9.95 14.01
CA SER A 179 -12.39 10.30 12.92
C SER A 179 -13.47 9.24 12.74
N LEU A 180 -13.10 7.96 12.77
CA LEU A 180 -14.02 6.83 12.65
C LEU A 180 -14.98 6.71 13.86
N ASP A 181 -14.52 7.09 15.06
CA ASP A 181 -15.35 7.16 16.27
C ASP A 181 -16.31 8.35 16.29
N SER A 182 -15.99 9.42 15.56
CA SER A 182 -16.87 10.60 15.44
C SER A 182 -18.06 10.39 14.49
N LEU A 183 -18.01 9.35 13.65
CA LEU A 183 -19.06 9.04 12.69
C LEU A 183 -20.33 8.55 13.39
N GLN A 184 -21.48 9.14 13.03
CA GLN A 184 -22.79 8.75 13.57
C GLN A 184 -23.36 7.47 12.96
N THR A 185 -22.59 6.78 12.12
CA THR A 185 -22.99 5.51 11.51
C THR A 185 -22.25 4.35 12.18
N ASN A 186 -22.82 3.16 12.06
CA ASN A 186 -22.17 1.94 12.55
C ASN A 186 -21.09 1.54 11.55
N VAL A 187 -19.84 1.50 12.00
CA VAL A 187 -18.70 1.09 11.17
C VAL A 187 -18.15 -0.22 11.71
N PHE A 188 -18.03 -1.20 10.83
CA PHE A 188 -17.39 -2.48 11.07
C PHE A 188 -16.36 -2.71 9.97
N VAL A 189 -15.13 -3.05 10.35
CA VAL A 189 -14.08 -3.47 9.42
C VAL A 189 -13.74 -4.91 9.75
N ALA A 190 -13.79 -5.77 8.74
CA ALA A 190 -13.44 -7.17 8.85
C ALA A 190 -12.29 -7.51 7.92
N ASP A 191 -11.52 -8.54 8.28
CA ASP A 191 -10.55 -9.13 7.38
C ASP A 191 -11.24 -9.95 6.26
N ALA A 192 -10.45 -10.46 5.33
CA ALA A 192 -10.94 -11.30 4.22
C ALA A 192 -11.60 -12.61 4.68
N ASN A 193 -11.38 -13.03 5.93
CA ASN A 193 -11.98 -14.21 6.54
C ASN A 193 -13.24 -13.88 7.34
N LEU A 194 -13.76 -12.64 7.22
CA LEU A 194 -14.92 -12.12 7.95
C LEU A 194 -14.71 -12.01 9.47
N ASN A 195 -13.46 -12.03 9.94
CA ASN A 195 -13.19 -11.71 11.34
C ASN A 195 -13.25 -10.20 11.53
N LEU A 196 -14.03 -9.75 12.50
CA LEU A 196 -14.13 -8.33 12.82
C LEU A 196 -12.82 -7.84 13.45
N ILE A 197 -12.14 -6.91 12.77
CA ILE A 197 -10.86 -6.34 13.22
C ILE A 197 -11.03 -4.94 13.82
N TYR A 198 -12.11 -4.22 13.48
CA TYR A 198 -12.44 -2.93 14.09
C TYR A 198 -13.95 -2.70 14.09
N ALA A 199 -14.46 -2.09 15.15
CA ALA A 199 -15.81 -1.53 15.19
C ALA A 199 -15.79 -0.21 15.96
N ASN A 200 -16.44 0.81 15.42
CA ASN A 200 -16.51 2.09 16.12
C ASN A 200 -17.42 2.00 17.35
N LYS A 201 -17.28 2.95 18.28
CA LYS A 201 -18.04 2.94 19.54
C LYS A 201 -19.55 2.79 19.35
N ARG A 202 -20.12 3.44 18.32
CA ARG A 202 -21.55 3.38 18.03
C ARG A 202 -22.03 2.01 17.57
N ALA A 203 -21.25 1.33 16.74
CA ALA A 203 -21.48 -0.04 16.34
C ALA A 203 -21.49 -0.99 17.56
N MET A 204 -20.55 -0.79 18.49
CA MET A 204 -20.46 -1.56 19.73
C MET A 204 -21.63 -1.28 20.68
N ASP A 205 -22.01 -0.01 20.87
CA ASP A 205 -23.18 0.39 21.68
C ASP A 205 -24.47 -0.19 21.11
N THR A 206 -24.60 -0.19 19.78
CA THR A 206 -25.73 -0.81 19.07
C THR A 206 -25.77 -2.31 19.36
N LEU A 207 -24.66 -3.04 19.17
CA LEU A 207 -24.60 -4.49 19.46
C LEU A 207 -24.94 -4.83 20.92
N GLN A 208 -24.56 -3.98 21.87
CA GLN A 208 -24.89 -4.16 23.29
C GLN A 208 -26.36 -3.90 23.59
N SER A 209 -27.03 -3.04 22.82
CA SER A 209 -28.45 -2.70 22.99
C SER A 209 -29.43 -3.75 22.45
N ILE A 210 -28.97 -4.69 21.62
CA ILE A 210 -29.80 -5.74 21.00
C ILE A 210 -29.82 -7.03 21.85
N ARG A 211 -29.45 -6.94 23.14
CA ARG A 211 -29.39 -8.08 24.06
C ARG A 211 -30.56 -8.12 25.03
#